data_AF-A0A4Q6CGD9-F1
#
_entry.id   AF-A0A4Q6CGD9-F1
#
_cell.length_a   1.000
_cell.length_b   1.000
_cell.length_c   1.000
_cell.angle_alpha   90.00
_cell.angle_beta   90.00
_cell.angle_gamma   90.00
#
_symmetry.space_group_name_H-M   'P 1'
#
loop_
_entity.id
_entity.type
_entity.pdbx_description
1 polymer ?
#
loop_
_entity_poly.entity_id
_entity_poly.type
_entity_poly.pdbx_seq_one_letter_code
_entity_poly.pdbx_strand_id
1 'polypeptide(L)'
;MKHPKNFELPLKPRSEKPLDISSQPDETCDTFEAAEIPDPSAMGSHRGPVPHLEQKLMYVASSRGPARALKEFRPPAHKLAGDAYEEAFDDLVALNKRPEFIELLAQTNFSFLQGGSHPEEMVMRAKKAGYKGLGICDVNGLYGVVRGYQAAEKPSVFDAEQLMYTDELGQPKNDFQYLLGSILTPYDSSPVSLIPTNKEGYVRLSHLITKAKRKAPKGQIILSLKDVCDQPDDLIACPLPPWNTEQILKMKDAFGDRLYLPVHKDFTWESVRTYKQALHYEAEFGIQLFATQRPLYHDPSRKPLHDVLTCILHKTTLREAATRLTLNRERYIKTPEQIAFLFRERPDLVARTLEIAKRVKFSLTELRYRYPQENLPKGKTAPEYLRELVEKGVQWRYGEQIARAKSLPSGPEKQKEAAFLRKVKKQVEDELELIAKLEYEDYFITLKEICVFATEKNILHQGRGSAANSVVCYTLGLTSVDPVKLGLLFGRFLSEERAEPPDIDIDFEHERR
;
A
#
# COMPACT_ATOMS: atom_id res chain seq x y z
N MET A 1 -24.37 -50.41 -29.67
CA MET A 1 -24.90 -50.93 -28.38
C MET A 1 -23.72 -51.16 -27.44
N LYS A 2 -23.65 -50.68 -26.19
CA LYS A 2 -24.47 -49.78 -25.36
C LYS A 2 -23.51 -48.95 -24.48
N HIS A 3 -23.86 -47.72 -24.13
CA HIS A 3 -23.12 -46.95 -23.10
C HIS A 3 -23.28 -47.58 -21.70
N PRO A 4 -22.26 -47.52 -20.83
CA PRO A 4 -22.46 -47.65 -19.38
C PRO A 4 -23.10 -46.37 -18.81
N LYS A 5 -23.79 -46.51 -17.68
CA LYS A 5 -24.81 -45.56 -17.20
C LYS A 5 -24.25 -44.52 -16.21
N ASN A 6 -24.85 -43.33 -16.21
CA ASN A 6 -24.74 -42.36 -15.13
C ASN A 6 -25.28 -42.94 -13.80
N PHE A 7 -24.62 -42.61 -12.69
CA PHE A 7 -25.15 -42.77 -11.35
C PHE A 7 -25.76 -41.44 -10.90
N GLU A 8 -27.08 -41.41 -10.70
CA GLU A 8 -27.76 -40.30 -10.01
C GLU A 8 -28.04 -40.69 -8.56
N LEU A 9 -27.70 -39.80 -7.62
CA LEU A 9 -28.03 -39.92 -6.21
C LEU A 9 -29.23 -39.01 -5.90
N PRO A 10 -30.30 -39.49 -5.23
CA PRO A 10 -31.48 -38.70 -4.97
C PRO A 10 -31.27 -37.74 -3.79
N LEU A 11 -31.28 -36.43 -4.06
CA LEU A 11 -31.35 -35.39 -3.03
C LEU A 11 -32.75 -35.36 -2.40
N LYS A 12 -32.85 -35.68 -1.10
CA LYS A 12 -34.06 -35.40 -0.31
C LYS A 12 -34.03 -33.95 0.18
N PRO A 13 -35.13 -33.17 0.05
CA PRO A 13 -35.21 -31.84 0.63
C PRO A 13 -35.30 -31.93 2.15
N ARG A 14 -34.49 -31.12 2.86
CA ARG A 14 -34.66 -30.89 4.30
C ARG A 14 -35.73 -29.82 4.52
N SER A 15 -36.69 -30.11 5.38
CA SER A 15 -37.72 -29.16 5.80
C SER A 15 -37.15 -28.12 6.77
N GLU A 16 -37.31 -26.85 6.43
CA GLU A 16 -37.08 -25.75 7.37
C GLU A 16 -38.23 -25.66 8.38
N LYS A 17 -37.89 -25.52 9.67
CA LYS A 17 -38.77 -25.01 10.72
C LYS A 17 -38.03 -23.89 11.44
N PRO A 18 -38.69 -22.76 11.78
CA PRO A 18 -38.04 -21.69 12.54
C PRO A 18 -37.73 -22.16 13.96
N LEU A 19 -36.56 -21.75 14.48
CA LEU A 19 -36.23 -21.86 15.90
C LEU A 19 -36.77 -20.62 16.62
N ASP A 20 -37.73 -20.86 17.51
CA ASP A 20 -38.20 -19.87 18.50
C ASP A 20 -37.18 -19.80 19.65
N ILE A 21 -36.84 -18.58 20.09
CA ILE A 21 -35.86 -18.34 21.15
C ILE A 21 -36.52 -17.46 22.21
N SER A 22 -37.11 -18.13 23.21
CA SER A 22 -37.57 -17.49 24.44
C SER A 22 -37.27 -18.37 25.66
N SER A 23 -36.27 -17.98 26.44
CA SER A 23 -36.06 -18.41 27.83
C SER A 23 -35.09 -17.46 28.55
N GLN A 24 -35.24 -17.36 29.87
CA GLN A 24 -34.63 -16.35 30.74
C GLN A 24 -33.21 -16.76 31.20
N PRO A 25 -32.39 -15.81 31.71
CA PRO A 25 -31.13 -16.13 32.38
C PRO A 25 -31.35 -16.46 33.88
N ASP A 26 -30.63 -17.47 34.37
CA ASP A 26 -30.50 -17.76 35.81
C ASP A 26 -29.42 -16.88 36.47
N GLU A 27 -29.62 -16.56 37.74
CA GLU A 27 -28.69 -15.81 38.59
C GLU A 27 -27.67 -16.73 39.29
N THR A 28 -26.45 -16.23 39.56
CA THR A 28 -25.83 -16.27 40.90
C THR A 28 -24.48 -15.53 40.93
N CYS A 29 -24.31 -14.65 41.94
CA CYS A 29 -23.12 -14.29 42.72
C CYS A 29 -21.67 -14.38 42.15
N ASP A 30 -20.73 -13.49 42.46
CA ASP A 30 -20.69 -12.55 43.60
C ASP A 30 -19.79 -11.30 43.40
N THR A 31 -20.06 -10.32 44.26
CA THR A 31 -19.39 -9.03 44.59
C THR A 31 -17.84 -9.02 44.63
N PHE A 32 -17.09 -7.90 44.64
CA PHE A 32 -17.34 -6.45 44.77
C PHE A 32 -16.66 -5.70 43.57
N GLU A 33 -16.63 -4.38 43.38
CA GLU A 33 -17.00 -3.18 44.17
C GLU A 33 -17.42 -2.04 43.20
N ALA A 34 -17.97 -0.92 43.69
CA ALA A 34 -18.27 0.27 42.88
C ALA A 34 -18.17 1.60 43.66
N ALA A 35 -17.59 2.62 43.03
CA ALA A 35 -17.63 4.02 43.49
C ALA A 35 -18.69 4.81 42.69
N GLU A 36 -19.29 5.81 43.35
CA GLU A 36 -20.61 6.37 43.01
C GLU A 36 -20.66 7.21 41.72
N ILE A 37 -21.80 7.13 41.02
CA ILE A 37 -22.23 8.10 40.01
C ILE A 37 -23.65 8.57 40.40
N PRO A 38 -23.94 9.88 40.48
CA PRO A 38 -25.22 10.38 40.98
C PRO A 38 -26.39 10.19 39.99
N ASP A 39 -27.57 10.01 40.58
CA ASP A 39 -28.86 9.70 39.94
C ASP A 39 -29.37 10.81 38.98
N PRO A 40 -29.69 10.50 37.71
CA PRO A 40 -30.30 11.41 36.74
C PRO A 40 -31.85 11.39 36.76
N SER A 41 -32.48 11.32 37.94
CA SER A 41 -33.95 11.39 38.11
C SER A 41 -34.49 12.76 38.55
N ALA A 42 -33.74 13.85 38.30
CA ALA A 42 -34.15 15.22 38.62
C ALA A 42 -34.19 16.17 37.40
N MET A 43 -35.42 16.57 37.05
CA MET A 43 -35.82 17.76 36.27
C MET A 43 -35.58 17.81 34.74
N GLY A 44 -36.64 18.24 34.02
CA GLY A 44 -36.49 19.04 32.79
C GLY A 44 -36.84 18.35 31.47
N SER A 45 -38.11 18.39 31.07
CA SER A 45 -38.55 17.96 29.74
C SER A 45 -38.11 18.91 28.62
N HIS A 46 -37.01 18.61 27.92
CA HIS A 46 -36.73 19.17 26.58
C HIS A 46 -36.08 18.12 25.66
N ARG A 47 -36.87 17.57 24.72
CA ARG A 47 -36.35 16.75 23.61
C ARG A 47 -35.79 17.64 22.50
N GLY A 48 -34.48 17.86 22.51
CA GLY A 48 -33.73 18.33 21.33
C GLY A 48 -33.22 17.16 20.48
N PRO A 49 -33.16 17.25 19.14
CA PRO A 49 -32.64 16.18 18.30
C PRO A 49 -31.11 16.08 18.36
N VAL A 50 -30.59 14.84 18.39
CA VAL A 50 -29.16 14.54 18.32
C VAL A 50 -28.63 14.83 16.90
N PRO A 51 -27.50 15.55 16.72
CA PRO A 51 -26.99 15.86 15.38
C PRO A 51 -26.38 14.64 14.67
N HIS A 52 -27.08 14.10 13.67
CA HIS A 52 -26.44 13.33 12.61
C HIS A 52 -25.68 14.28 11.67
N LEU A 53 -24.38 14.02 11.48
CA LEU A 53 -23.51 14.86 10.65
C LEU A 53 -23.67 14.59 9.14
N GLU A 54 -24.87 14.85 8.59
CA GLU A 54 -25.03 15.03 7.14
C GLU A 54 -24.44 16.38 6.72
N GLN A 55 -23.34 16.38 5.96
CA GLN A 55 -22.84 17.59 5.30
C GLN A 55 -23.78 18.00 4.15
N LYS A 56 -24.83 18.77 4.48
CA LYS A 56 -25.67 19.46 3.49
C LYS A 56 -25.02 20.77 3.06
N LEU A 57 -24.53 20.80 1.82
CA LEU A 57 -24.21 22.04 1.10
C LEU A 57 -25.50 22.82 0.79
N MET A 58 -25.97 23.61 1.76
CA MET A 58 -27.06 24.57 1.58
C MET A 58 -26.49 25.87 0.99
N TYR A 59 -26.53 26.01 -0.34
CA TYR A 59 -26.24 27.29 -0.99
C TYR A 59 -27.50 28.15 -1.06
N VAL A 60 -27.53 29.26 -0.31
CA VAL A 60 -28.65 30.21 -0.36
C VAL A 60 -28.62 30.96 -1.69
N ALA A 61 -29.58 30.66 -2.57
CA ALA A 61 -29.77 31.40 -3.80
C ALA A 61 -30.35 32.80 -3.50
N SER A 62 -29.49 33.82 -3.41
CA SER A 62 -29.93 35.22 -3.34
C SER A 62 -30.48 35.67 -4.70
N SER A 63 -31.80 35.79 -4.77
CA SER A 63 -32.55 36.11 -5.97
C SER A 63 -32.49 37.61 -6.32
N ARG A 64 -31.41 38.03 -7.00
CA ARG A 64 -31.31 39.23 -7.87
C ARG A 64 -29.96 39.20 -8.61
N GLY A 65 -29.97 38.86 -9.90
CA GLY A 65 -28.74 38.73 -10.69
C GLY A 65 -28.29 40.03 -11.39
N PRO A 66 -27.17 40.00 -12.12
CA PRO A 66 -26.88 40.95 -13.19
C PRO A 66 -26.90 40.25 -14.55
N ALA A 67 -28.09 39.97 -15.09
CA ALA A 67 -28.28 39.50 -16.48
C ALA A 67 -27.94 40.56 -17.55
N ARG A 68 -27.05 41.51 -17.23
CA ARG A 68 -26.70 42.69 -18.03
C ARG A 68 -25.19 42.89 -18.24
N ALA A 69 -24.34 42.13 -17.53
CA ALA A 69 -22.88 42.12 -17.74
C ALA A 69 -22.38 41.06 -18.74
N LEU A 70 -23.29 40.26 -19.31
CA LEU A 70 -22.97 39.14 -20.21
C LEU A 70 -23.06 39.48 -21.72
N LYS A 71 -23.09 40.77 -22.10
CA LYS A 71 -23.25 41.20 -23.50
C LYS A 71 -21.99 41.77 -24.18
N GLU A 72 -20.95 42.11 -23.44
CA GLU A 72 -19.79 42.85 -23.99
C GLU A 72 -18.42 42.24 -23.59
N PHE A 73 -18.30 40.92 -23.63
CA PHE A 73 -16.98 40.28 -23.70
C PHE A 73 -16.92 39.29 -24.86
N ARG A 74 -16.62 39.81 -26.06
CA ARG A 74 -16.02 38.98 -27.11
C ARG A 74 -14.55 38.80 -26.76
N PRO A 75 -14.02 37.57 -26.67
CA PRO A 75 -12.57 37.38 -26.62
C PRO A 75 -11.95 38.01 -27.88
N PRO A 76 -10.70 38.53 -27.82
CA PRO A 76 -10.02 39.04 -29.00
C PRO A 76 -9.95 37.93 -30.05
N ALA A 77 -10.43 38.24 -31.25
CA ALA A 77 -10.41 37.31 -32.37
C ALA A 77 -8.96 37.16 -32.86
N HIS A 78 -8.22 36.22 -32.27
CA HIS A 78 -6.99 35.72 -32.86
C HIS A 78 -7.34 35.09 -34.20
N LYS A 79 -6.97 35.80 -35.29
CA LYS A 79 -7.05 35.28 -36.64
C LYS A 79 -6.19 34.02 -36.74
N LEU A 80 -6.80 32.96 -37.26
CA LEU A 80 -6.20 31.86 -38.02
C LEU A 80 -4.70 31.63 -37.77
N ALA A 81 -4.41 30.66 -36.91
CA ALA A 81 -3.12 29.96 -36.86
C ALA A 81 -3.31 28.45 -37.01
N GLY A 82 -4.43 28.00 -37.60
CA GLY A 82 -4.76 26.57 -37.78
C GLY A 82 -3.65 25.83 -38.51
N ASP A 83 -3.21 26.41 -39.64
CA ASP A 83 -2.16 25.85 -40.50
C ASP A 83 -0.83 25.70 -39.74
N ALA A 84 -0.42 26.71 -38.96
CA ALA A 84 0.79 26.66 -38.11
C ALA A 84 0.68 25.69 -36.91
N TYR A 85 -0.54 25.28 -36.53
CA TYR A 85 -0.75 24.28 -35.47
C TYR A 85 -0.80 22.85 -36.02
N GLU A 86 -1.31 22.64 -37.24
CA GLU A 86 -1.14 21.36 -37.94
C GLU A 86 0.35 21.16 -38.26
N GLU A 87 1.05 22.16 -38.79
CA GLU A 87 2.51 22.12 -38.97
C GLU A 87 3.26 21.82 -37.66
N ALA A 88 2.91 22.43 -36.53
CA ALA A 88 3.59 22.15 -35.25
C ALA A 88 3.28 20.75 -34.65
N PHE A 89 2.12 20.17 -34.96
CA PHE A 89 1.77 18.81 -34.57
C PHE A 89 2.46 17.79 -35.49
N ASP A 90 2.45 18.05 -36.79
CA ASP A 90 3.17 17.26 -37.79
C ASP A 90 4.69 17.35 -37.61
N ASP A 91 5.23 18.48 -37.16
CA ASP A 91 6.65 18.63 -36.75
C ASP A 91 6.97 17.76 -35.52
N LEU A 92 6.08 17.67 -34.53
CA LEU A 92 6.23 16.77 -33.38
C LEU A 92 6.23 15.30 -33.80
N VAL A 93 5.39 14.96 -34.79
CA VAL A 93 5.35 13.64 -35.43
C VAL A 93 6.60 13.39 -36.27
N ALA A 94 7.08 14.37 -37.04
CA ALA A 94 8.26 14.29 -37.90
C ALA A 94 9.58 14.26 -37.13
N LEU A 95 9.66 14.92 -35.97
CA LEU A 95 10.77 14.82 -35.02
C LEU A 95 10.82 13.48 -34.27
N ASN A 96 9.85 12.59 -34.51
CA ASN A 96 9.82 11.20 -34.03
C ASN A 96 9.88 11.07 -32.49
N LYS A 97 9.55 12.16 -31.76
CA LYS A 97 9.55 12.23 -30.30
C LYS A 97 8.12 12.28 -29.77
N ARG A 98 7.62 11.14 -29.30
CA ARG A 98 6.35 11.09 -28.58
C ARG A 98 6.41 12.02 -27.35
N PRO A 99 5.33 12.75 -27.04
CA PRO A 99 5.29 13.60 -25.85
C PRO A 99 5.49 12.77 -24.59
N GLU A 100 6.38 13.20 -23.71
CA GLU A 100 6.64 12.53 -22.45
C GLU A 100 5.66 13.00 -21.37
N PHE A 101 5.16 12.08 -20.54
CA PHE A 101 4.26 12.38 -19.44
C PHE A 101 4.44 11.39 -18.28
N ILE A 102 4.29 11.91 -17.06
CA ILE A 102 4.25 11.13 -15.82
C ILE A 102 2.96 11.51 -15.09
N GLU A 103 2.08 10.54 -14.85
CA GLU A 103 0.96 10.77 -13.91
C GLU A 103 1.50 10.65 -12.49
N LEU A 104 1.12 11.55 -11.59
CA LEU A 104 1.61 11.59 -10.21
C LEU A 104 0.54 11.20 -9.18
N LEU A 105 -0.74 11.35 -9.53
CA LEU A 105 -1.88 11.30 -8.61
C LEU A 105 -2.91 10.23 -9.01
N ALA A 106 -2.47 9.05 -9.43
CA ALA A 106 -3.35 7.94 -9.79
C ALA A 106 -3.94 7.27 -8.55
N GLN A 107 -5.23 6.96 -8.59
CA GLN A 107 -5.96 6.36 -7.47
C GLN A 107 -6.37 4.92 -7.82
N THR A 108 -6.17 3.97 -6.90
CA THR A 108 -6.48 2.55 -7.11
C THR A 108 -7.66 2.11 -6.25
N ASN A 109 -8.13 0.87 -6.42
CA ASN A 109 -9.20 0.28 -5.61
C ASN A 109 -8.83 0.10 -4.13
N PHE A 110 -7.56 0.25 -3.76
CA PHE A 110 -7.13 0.40 -2.36
C PHE A 110 -7.59 1.70 -1.72
N SER A 111 -7.91 2.72 -2.52
CA SER A 111 -8.84 3.77 -2.11
C SER A 111 -10.26 3.19 -2.11
N PHE A 112 -10.59 2.49 -1.02
CA PHE A 112 -11.75 1.62 -0.88
C PHE A 112 -13.04 2.24 -1.44
N LEU A 113 -13.63 1.55 -2.43
CA LEU A 113 -14.86 1.92 -3.15
C LEU A 113 -14.81 3.25 -3.92
N GLN A 114 -13.67 3.95 -3.93
CA GLN A 114 -13.48 5.23 -4.63
C GLN A 114 -12.63 5.08 -5.90
N GLY A 115 -11.69 4.13 -5.94
CA GLY A 115 -10.96 3.72 -7.15
C GLY A 115 -11.56 2.46 -7.77
N GLY A 116 -11.57 2.39 -9.10
CA GLY A 116 -12.19 1.31 -9.88
C GLY A 116 -11.20 0.29 -10.46
N SER A 117 -9.90 0.36 -10.16
CA SER A 117 -8.88 -0.49 -10.77
C SER A 117 -7.77 -0.89 -9.80
N HIS A 118 -7.22 -2.07 -10.02
CA HIS A 118 -6.08 -2.56 -9.27
C HIS A 118 -4.80 -1.77 -9.62
N PRO A 119 -3.86 -1.59 -8.67
CA PRO A 119 -2.54 -0.99 -8.93
C PRO A 119 -1.84 -1.56 -10.17
N GLU A 120 -1.93 -2.88 -10.33
CA GLU A 120 -1.38 -3.66 -11.43
C GLU A 120 -1.99 -3.20 -12.77
N GLU A 121 -3.32 -3.18 -12.90
CA GLU A 121 -4.02 -2.70 -14.11
C GLU A 121 -3.63 -1.27 -14.49
N MET A 122 -3.43 -0.39 -13.50
CA MET A 122 -3.05 1.02 -13.71
C MET A 122 -1.62 1.15 -14.27
N VAL A 123 -0.66 0.44 -13.67
CA VAL A 123 0.75 0.44 -14.11
C VAL A 123 0.89 -0.17 -15.50
N MET A 124 0.25 -1.32 -15.73
CA MET A 124 0.24 -2.02 -17.03
C MET A 124 -0.32 -1.12 -18.14
N ARG A 125 -1.44 -0.43 -17.86
CA ARG A 125 -2.04 0.50 -18.83
C ARG A 125 -1.15 1.74 -19.08
N ALA A 126 -0.51 2.29 -18.05
CA ALA A 126 0.40 3.43 -18.19
C ALA A 126 1.64 3.08 -19.04
N LYS A 127 2.28 1.94 -18.78
CA LYS A 127 3.38 1.41 -19.61
C LYS A 127 2.93 1.21 -21.07
N LYS A 128 1.80 0.53 -21.29
CA LYS A 128 1.21 0.32 -22.63
C LYS A 128 0.80 1.62 -23.33
N ALA A 129 0.47 2.68 -22.58
CA ALA A 129 0.20 4.01 -23.11
C ALA A 129 1.47 4.80 -23.47
N GLY A 130 2.67 4.34 -23.07
CA GLY A 130 3.94 5.04 -23.30
C GLY A 130 4.26 6.12 -22.27
N TYR A 131 3.72 6.03 -21.05
CA TYR A 131 4.08 6.94 -19.96
C TYR A 131 5.54 6.73 -19.54
N LYS A 132 6.21 7.81 -19.10
CA LYS A 132 7.52 7.75 -18.45
C LYS A 132 7.46 7.40 -16.97
N GLY A 133 6.26 7.30 -16.40
CA GLY A 133 6.08 6.92 -15.02
C GLY A 133 4.63 7.02 -14.53
N LEU A 134 4.39 6.46 -13.35
CA LEU A 134 3.09 6.50 -12.66
C LEU A 134 3.29 6.60 -11.14
N GLY A 135 2.67 7.60 -10.55
CA GLY A 135 2.52 7.80 -9.11
C GLY A 135 1.18 7.31 -8.60
N ILE A 136 1.18 6.34 -7.67
CA ILE A 136 -0.02 5.91 -6.96
C ILE A 136 -0.19 6.71 -5.66
N CYS A 137 -1.31 7.41 -5.55
CA CYS A 137 -1.74 8.19 -4.39
C CYS A 137 -3.09 7.69 -3.90
N ASP A 138 -3.10 6.67 -3.04
CA ASP A 138 -4.35 6.16 -2.45
C ASP A 138 -4.83 6.99 -1.26
N VAL A 139 -6.13 6.94 -0.99
CA VAL A 139 -6.80 7.72 0.05
C VAL A 139 -6.44 7.20 1.45
N ASN A 140 -5.89 8.11 2.26
CA ASN A 140 -5.59 7.95 3.67
C ASN A 140 -4.70 6.74 3.99
N GLY A 141 -3.76 6.39 3.10
CA GLY A 141 -2.86 5.25 3.25
C GLY A 141 -2.01 4.96 2.02
N LEU A 142 -1.06 4.04 2.19
CA LEU A 142 -0.08 3.62 1.18
C LEU A 142 -0.36 2.16 0.72
N TYR A 143 -1.62 1.73 0.70
CA TYR A 143 -1.92 0.29 0.63
C TYR A 143 -1.65 -0.33 -0.75
N GLY A 144 -1.93 0.39 -1.84
CA GLY A 144 -1.71 -0.10 -3.20
C GLY A 144 -0.25 -0.04 -3.69
N VAL A 145 0.64 0.67 -2.96
CA VAL A 145 1.94 1.07 -3.50
C VAL A 145 2.88 -0.11 -3.75
N VAL A 146 2.86 -1.14 -2.90
CA VAL A 146 3.73 -2.32 -3.06
C VAL A 146 3.32 -3.16 -4.27
N ARG A 147 2.02 -3.31 -4.52
CA ARG A 147 1.51 -4.05 -5.69
C ARG A 147 1.76 -3.32 -7.00
N GLY A 148 1.55 -2.00 -7.02
CA GLY A 148 1.90 -1.17 -8.17
C GLY A 148 3.40 -1.22 -8.47
N TYR A 149 4.24 -1.15 -7.44
CA TYR A 149 5.68 -1.29 -7.56
C TYR A 149 6.11 -2.67 -8.08
N GLN A 150 5.50 -3.75 -7.61
CA GLN A 150 5.74 -5.10 -8.15
C GLN A 150 5.40 -5.19 -9.64
N ALA A 151 4.27 -4.62 -10.09
CA ALA A 151 3.94 -4.54 -11.52
C ALA A 151 4.87 -3.60 -12.33
N ALA A 152 5.50 -2.62 -11.66
CA ALA A 152 6.46 -1.71 -12.29
C ALA A 152 7.84 -2.37 -12.48
N GLU A 153 8.40 -3.01 -11.45
CA GLU A 153 9.78 -3.52 -11.48
C GLU A 153 9.89 -5.02 -11.81
N LYS A 154 8.85 -5.80 -11.49
CA LYS A 154 8.82 -7.27 -11.64
C LYS A 154 7.49 -7.73 -12.25
N PRO A 155 7.14 -7.28 -13.48
CA PRO A 155 5.94 -7.77 -14.17
C PRO A 155 6.01 -9.30 -14.32
N SER A 156 4.86 -9.99 -14.27
CA SER A 156 4.83 -11.43 -14.50
C SER A 156 5.25 -11.76 -15.95
N VAL A 157 5.64 -13.01 -16.23
CA VAL A 157 6.05 -13.41 -17.59
C VAL A 157 4.92 -13.15 -18.61
N PHE A 158 3.68 -13.44 -18.25
CA PHE A 158 2.50 -13.16 -19.08
C PHE A 158 2.25 -11.67 -19.30
N ASP A 159 2.52 -10.84 -18.28
CA ASP A 159 2.42 -9.38 -18.36
C ASP A 159 3.54 -8.79 -19.22
N ALA A 160 4.76 -9.32 -19.11
CA ALA A 160 5.93 -8.93 -19.89
C ALA A 160 5.77 -9.26 -21.38
N GLU A 161 5.19 -10.41 -21.74
CA GLU A 161 4.88 -10.73 -23.14
C GLU A 161 3.85 -9.76 -23.76
N GLN A 162 2.87 -9.29 -22.97
CA GLN A 162 1.89 -8.29 -23.42
C GLN A 162 2.44 -6.86 -23.42
N LEU A 163 3.46 -6.59 -22.62
CA LEU A 163 4.27 -5.39 -22.63
C LEU A 163 5.49 -5.59 -23.53
N MET A 164 5.30 -5.58 -24.85
CA MET A 164 6.40 -5.45 -25.83
C MET A 164 7.11 -4.09 -25.63
N TYR A 165 7.98 -4.08 -24.65
CA TYR A 165 8.86 -2.99 -24.21
C TYR A 165 10.26 -3.56 -24.00
N THR A 166 10.64 -4.51 -24.84
CA THR A 166 11.99 -5.03 -24.94
C THR A 166 12.85 -4.09 -25.78
N ASP A 167 14.13 -3.98 -25.45
CA ASP A 167 15.12 -3.44 -26.38
C ASP A 167 15.39 -4.40 -27.56
N GLU A 168 16.33 -4.03 -28.43
CA GLU A 168 16.73 -4.83 -29.61
C GLU A 168 17.31 -6.21 -29.25
N LEU A 169 17.60 -6.46 -27.97
CA LEU A 169 18.17 -7.70 -27.42
C LEU A 169 17.15 -8.51 -26.59
N GLY A 170 15.88 -8.08 -26.54
CA GLY A 170 14.82 -8.78 -25.79
C GLY A 170 14.76 -8.41 -24.29
N GLN A 171 15.50 -7.41 -23.81
CA GLN A 171 15.56 -7.04 -22.39
C GLN A 171 14.52 -5.95 -22.04
N PRO A 172 13.82 -6.04 -20.90
CA PRO A 172 12.84 -5.04 -20.51
C PRO A 172 13.47 -3.65 -20.34
N LYS A 173 12.96 -2.66 -21.09
CA LYS A 173 13.43 -1.27 -21.01
C LYS A 173 13.06 -0.66 -19.67
N ASN A 174 14.07 -0.14 -18.97
CA ASN A 174 13.96 0.29 -17.58
C ASN A 174 13.69 1.81 -17.44
N ASP A 175 12.93 2.41 -18.37
CA ASP A 175 12.70 3.86 -18.45
C ASP A 175 11.35 4.34 -17.88
N PHE A 176 10.67 3.48 -17.11
CA PHE A 176 9.41 3.78 -16.42
C PHE A 176 9.66 4.06 -14.94
N GLN A 177 9.51 5.32 -14.51
CA GLN A 177 9.64 5.71 -13.10
C GLN A 177 8.36 5.39 -12.32
N TYR A 178 8.43 4.48 -11.35
CA TYR A 178 7.36 4.31 -10.38
C TYR A 178 7.46 5.34 -9.24
N LEU A 179 6.35 6.00 -8.91
CA LEU A 179 6.26 6.93 -7.79
C LEU A 179 5.11 6.52 -6.85
N LEU A 180 5.08 7.11 -5.67
CA LEU A 180 4.01 6.89 -4.70
C LEU A 180 3.74 8.13 -3.87
N GLY A 181 2.58 8.15 -3.22
CA GLY A 181 2.14 9.17 -2.27
C GLY A 181 0.83 8.73 -1.61
N SER A 182 0.16 9.66 -0.93
CA SER A 182 -1.19 9.41 -0.42
C SER A 182 -2.05 10.67 -0.46
N ILE A 183 -3.33 10.51 -0.80
CA ILE A 183 -4.35 11.56 -0.64
C ILE A 183 -4.76 11.55 0.82
N LEU A 184 -4.36 12.55 1.60
CA LEU A 184 -4.85 12.73 2.97
C LEU A 184 -6.09 13.62 2.97
N THR A 185 -7.06 13.32 3.85
CA THR A 185 -8.29 14.11 4.01
C THR A 185 -8.35 14.80 5.38
N PRO A 186 -7.81 16.02 5.55
CA PRO A 186 -8.02 16.80 6.76
C PRO A 186 -9.50 17.11 6.99
N TYR A 187 -9.91 17.33 8.24
CA TYR A 187 -11.32 17.65 8.56
C TYR A 187 -11.66 19.14 8.34
N ASP A 188 -10.65 20.01 8.26
CA ASP A 188 -10.72 21.47 8.19
C ASP A 188 -10.19 22.04 6.86
N SER A 189 -9.80 21.19 5.90
CA SER A 189 -9.43 21.59 4.53
C SER A 189 -9.89 20.58 3.49
N SER A 190 -9.81 20.96 2.23
CA SER A 190 -9.90 19.99 1.13
C SER A 190 -8.74 18.98 1.18
N PRO A 191 -8.88 17.80 0.55
CA PRO A 191 -7.85 16.76 0.56
C PRO A 191 -6.52 17.22 -0.05
N VAL A 192 -5.42 16.63 0.39
CA VAL A 192 -4.06 16.96 -0.09
C VAL A 192 -3.33 15.68 -0.45
N SER A 193 -2.85 15.58 -1.68
CA SER A 193 -1.89 14.53 -2.06
C SER A 193 -0.51 14.91 -1.54
N LEU A 194 0.12 14.04 -0.75
CA LEU A 194 1.50 14.18 -0.29
C LEU A 194 2.38 13.13 -0.97
N ILE A 195 3.47 13.58 -1.58
CA ILE A 195 4.45 12.75 -2.29
C ILE A 195 5.81 12.86 -1.56
N PRO A 196 6.37 11.77 -1.02
CA PRO A 196 7.68 11.80 -0.39
C PRO A 196 8.80 11.90 -1.43
N THR A 197 9.76 12.81 -1.22
CA THR A 197 10.89 12.99 -2.14
C THR A 197 12.06 12.05 -1.85
N ASN A 198 12.20 11.59 -0.60
CA ASN A 198 13.25 10.71 -0.10
C ASN A 198 12.68 9.72 0.94
N LYS A 199 13.55 8.88 1.50
CA LYS A 199 13.20 7.89 2.52
C LYS A 199 12.66 8.51 3.81
N GLU A 200 13.23 9.64 4.22
CA GLU A 200 12.82 10.41 5.40
C GLU A 200 11.37 10.91 5.22
N GLY A 201 11.03 11.43 4.04
CA GLY A 201 9.68 11.81 3.64
C GLY A 201 8.71 10.62 3.68
N TYR A 202 9.13 9.45 3.20
CA TYR A 202 8.31 8.23 3.28
C TYR A 202 8.02 7.82 4.73
N VAL A 203 9.03 7.88 5.62
CA VAL A 203 8.87 7.63 7.05
C VAL A 203 7.91 8.65 7.68
N ARG A 204 8.06 9.95 7.36
CA ARG A 204 7.17 11.01 7.85
C ARG A 204 5.74 10.83 7.39
N LEU A 205 5.50 10.56 6.10
CA LEU A 205 4.16 10.30 5.56
C LEU A 205 3.52 9.08 6.25
N SER A 206 4.30 8.01 6.45
CA SER A 206 3.86 6.81 7.17
C SER A 206 3.51 7.10 8.64
N HIS A 207 4.32 7.93 9.32
CA HIS A 207 4.06 8.36 10.70
C HIS A 207 2.83 9.27 10.79
N LEU A 208 2.64 10.20 9.86
CA LEU A 208 1.48 11.09 9.79
C LEU A 208 0.18 10.30 9.60
N ILE A 209 0.16 9.38 8.64
CA ILE A 209 -0.96 8.46 8.39
C ILE A 209 -1.25 7.62 9.64
N THR A 210 -0.22 7.05 10.27
CA THR A 210 -0.39 6.21 11.47
C THR A 210 -0.91 7.01 12.67
N LYS A 211 -0.39 8.22 12.91
CA LYS A 211 -0.85 9.15 13.97
C LYS A 211 -2.31 9.54 13.75
N ALA A 212 -2.70 9.86 12.51
CA ALA A 212 -4.06 10.26 12.17
C ALA A 212 -5.07 9.10 12.25
N LYS A 213 -4.64 7.87 11.89
CA LYS A 213 -5.45 6.65 12.01
C LYS A 213 -5.64 6.17 13.45
N ARG A 214 -4.57 6.16 14.27
CA ARG A 214 -4.63 5.67 15.67
C ARG A 214 -5.61 6.46 16.54
N LYS A 215 -5.89 7.71 16.17
CA LYS A 215 -6.88 8.58 16.83
C LYS A 215 -8.33 8.35 16.35
N ALA A 216 -8.53 7.62 15.25
CA ALA A 216 -9.78 7.58 14.51
C ALA A 216 -10.46 6.19 14.58
N PRO A 217 -11.79 6.13 14.39
CA PRO A 217 -12.48 4.86 14.15
C PRO A 217 -11.93 4.13 12.90
N LYS A 218 -12.10 2.80 12.87
CA LYS A 218 -11.66 1.95 11.74
C LYS A 218 -12.20 2.48 10.41
N GLY A 219 -11.30 2.74 9.47
CA GLY A 219 -11.62 3.27 8.13
C GLY A 219 -11.60 4.80 8.01
N GLN A 220 -11.46 5.54 9.11
CA GLN A 220 -11.39 7.00 9.12
C GLN A 220 -9.95 7.48 9.42
N ILE A 221 -9.75 8.80 9.37
CA ILE A 221 -8.58 9.49 9.94
C ILE A 221 -9.05 10.75 10.68
N ILE A 222 -8.29 11.16 11.71
CA ILE A 222 -8.41 12.48 12.32
C ILE A 222 -7.10 13.22 12.08
N LEU A 223 -7.16 14.21 11.20
CA LEU A 223 -6.03 14.99 10.69
C LEU A 223 -6.50 16.43 10.48
N SER A 224 -5.71 17.40 10.93
CA SER A 224 -5.94 18.82 10.62
C SER A 224 -5.05 19.31 9.49
N LEU A 225 -5.41 20.43 8.86
CA LEU A 225 -4.54 21.16 7.95
C LEU A 225 -3.22 21.53 8.63
N LYS A 226 -3.26 21.86 9.93
CA LYS A 226 -2.06 22.13 10.72
C LYS A 226 -1.14 20.90 10.78
N ASP A 227 -1.67 19.69 11.03
CA ASP A 227 -0.85 18.46 11.02
C ASP A 227 -0.18 18.21 9.65
N VAL A 228 -0.77 18.68 8.54
CA VAL A 228 -0.18 18.63 7.19
C VAL A 228 0.87 19.71 6.98
N CYS A 229 0.62 20.94 7.42
CA CYS A 229 1.55 22.07 7.32
C CYS A 229 2.74 21.98 8.28
N ASP A 230 2.62 21.25 9.39
CA ASP A 230 3.70 21.00 10.36
C ASP A 230 4.77 20.01 9.82
N GLN A 231 4.68 19.55 8.56
CA GLN A 231 5.64 18.61 7.97
C GLN A 231 6.85 19.34 7.33
N PRO A 232 8.09 18.88 7.59
CA PRO A 232 9.32 19.48 7.06
C PRO A 232 9.58 19.10 5.58
N ASP A 233 10.76 19.49 5.08
CA ASP A 233 11.07 19.65 3.64
C ASP A 233 11.09 18.41 2.74
N ASP A 234 10.78 17.23 3.27
CA ASP A 234 10.86 15.94 2.57
C ASP A 234 9.58 15.55 1.79
N LEU A 235 8.55 16.40 1.81
CA LEU A 235 7.25 16.16 1.18
C LEU A 235 6.89 17.24 0.16
N ILE A 236 6.43 16.81 -1.02
CA ILE A 236 5.72 17.64 -2.01
C ILE A 236 4.22 17.61 -1.71
N ALA A 237 3.58 18.78 -1.69
CA ALA A 237 2.15 18.92 -1.45
C ALA A 237 1.39 19.32 -2.71
N CYS A 238 0.36 18.54 -3.00
CA CYS A 238 -0.55 18.74 -4.12
C CYS A 238 -2.00 18.82 -3.60
N PRO A 239 -2.46 19.99 -3.10
CA PRO A 239 -3.82 20.15 -2.59
C PRO A 239 -4.85 20.00 -3.69
N LEU A 240 -5.91 19.26 -3.40
CA LEU A 240 -6.94 18.89 -4.37
C LEU A 240 -8.12 19.88 -4.30
N PRO A 241 -8.77 20.19 -5.43
CA PRO A 241 -9.95 21.04 -5.43
C PRO A 241 -11.12 20.39 -4.64
N PRO A 242 -12.06 21.19 -4.12
CA PRO A 242 -12.17 22.64 -4.26
C PRO A 242 -11.16 23.40 -3.38
N TRP A 243 -10.59 24.51 -3.86
CA TRP A 243 -9.60 25.26 -3.10
C TRP A 243 -10.18 26.48 -2.38
N ASN A 244 -9.74 26.70 -1.15
CA ASN A 244 -9.95 27.92 -0.36
C ASN A 244 -8.62 28.71 -0.33
N THR A 245 -8.68 30.01 -0.62
CA THR A 245 -7.47 30.86 -0.74
C THR A 245 -6.64 30.90 0.55
N GLU A 246 -7.27 31.03 1.72
CA GLU A 246 -6.56 31.08 3.00
C GLU A 246 -5.83 29.75 3.30
N GLN A 247 -6.46 28.62 2.99
CA GLN A 247 -5.86 27.29 3.15
C GLN A 247 -4.68 27.09 2.19
N ILE A 248 -4.81 27.53 0.94
CA ILE A 248 -3.74 27.45 -0.07
C ILE A 248 -2.56 28.34 0.32
N LEU A 249 -2.80 29.55 0.83
CA LEU A 249 -1.72 30.44 1.30
C LEU A 249 -1.00 29.85 2.52
N LYS A 250 -1.72 29.29 3.51
CA LYS A 250 -1.09 28.55 4.63
C LYS A 250 -0.22 27.38 4.17
N MET A 251 -0.67 26.63 3.15
CA MET A 251 0.15 25.58 2.54
C MET A 251 1.35 26.17 1.78
N LYS A 252 1.20 27.33 1.11
CA LYS A 252 2.29 27.99 0.39
C LYS A 252 3.39 28.42 1.35
N ASP A 253 3.02 28.97 2.51
CA ASP A 253 3.98 29.38 3.55
C ASP A 253 4.72 28.17 4.15
N ALA A 254 4.04 27.01 4.29
CA ALA A 254 4.61 25.79 4.86
C ALA A 254 5.42 24.92 3.88
N PHE A 255 5.04 24.90 2.59
CA PHE A 255 5.65 24.04 1.57
C PHE A 255 6.54 24.81 0.59
N GLY A 256 6.40 26.14 0.46
CA GLY A 256 7.22 26.95 -0.44
C GLY A 256 7.14 26.47 -1.89
N ASP A 257 8.31 26.18 -2.48
CA ASP A 257 8.44 25.64 -3.83
C ASP A 257 8.05 24.15 -3.95
N ARG A 258 7.75 23.47 -2.84
CA ARG A 258 7.21 22.10 -2.79
C ARG A 258 5.68 22.07 -2.92
N LEU A 259 5.01 23.22 -3.02
CA LEU A 259 3.57 23.33 -3.28
C LEU A 259 3.28 23.38 -4.79
N TYR A 260 2.48 22.43 -5.28
CA TYR A 260 2.07 22.35 -6.67
C TYR A 260 0.54 22.15 -6.78
N LEU A 261 -0.17 22.95 -7.56
CA LEU A 261 -1.61 22.74 -7.77
C LEU A 261 -1.88 21.77 -8.94
N PRO A 262 -2.53 20.62 -8.70
CA PRO A 262 -2.91 19.68 -9.75
C PRO A 262 -4.09 20.19 -10.58
N VAL A 263 -3.84 20.38 -11.88
CA VAL A 263 -4.86 20.72 -12.88
C VAL A 263 -5.21 19.49 -13.69
N HIS A 264 -6.51 19.17 -13.78
CA HIS A 264 -7.03 18.13 -14.67
C HIS A 264 -8.08 18.73 -15.60
N LYS A 265 -8.23 18.14 -16.79
CA LYS A 265 -9.26 18.50 -17.77
C LYS A 265 -10.06 17.23 -18.09
N ASP A 266 -11.27 17.15 -17.53
CA ASP A 266 -12.19 16.02 -17.68
C ASP A 266 -13.51 16.42 -18.35
N PHE A 267 -13.52 17.54 -19.06
CA PHE A 267 -14.68 18.10 -19.78
C PHE A 267 -15.91 18.42 -18.90
N THR A 268 -15.73 18.53 -17.57
CA THR A 268 -16.77 19.03 -16.66
C THR A 268 -16.68 20.54 -16.45
N TRP A 269 -17.79 21.17 -16.05
CA TRP A 269 -17.78 22.58 -15.61
C TRP A 269 -16.92 22.80 -14.36
N GLU A 270 -16.76 21.78 -13.53
CA GLU A 270 -15.94 21.83 -12.33
C GLU A 270 -14.46 21.91 -12.66
N SER A 271 -13.94 21.07 -13.58
CA SER A 271 -12.54 21.17 -14.02
C SER A 271 -12.24 22.48 -14.74
N VAL A 272 -13.18 23.02 -15.53
CA VAL A 272 -13.05 24.38 -16.12
C VAL A 272 -12.98 25.47 -15.05
N ARG A 273 -13.80 25.40 -14.00
CA ARG A 273 -13.78 26.34 -12.88
C ARG A 273 -12.47 26.24 -12.09
N THR A 274 -12.06 25.02 -11.74
CA THR A 274 -10.80 24.76 -11.02
C THR A 274 -9.59 25.24 -11.82
N TYR A 275 -9.54 24.99 -13.13
CA TYR A 275 -8.44 25.47 -13.98
C TYR A 275 -8.34 27.01 -13.98
N LYS A 276 -9.47 27.72 -14.06
CA LYS A 276 -9.47 29.20 -13.94
C LYS A 276 -8.98 29.68 -12.57
N GLN A 277 -9.35 28.99 -11.49
CA GLN A 277 -8.86 29.28 -10.15
C GLN A 277 -7.35 29.00 -10.02
N ALA A 278 -6.85 27.94 -10.66
CA ALA A 278 -5.43 27.59 -10.70
C ALA A 278 -4.61 28.71 -11.37
N LEU A 279 -5.02 29.15 -12.56
CA LEU A 279 -4.35 30.23 -13.31
C LEU A 279 -4.34 31.55 -12.53
N HIS A 280 -5.41 31.84 -11.78
CA HIS A 280 -5.47 33.01 -10.90
C HIS A 280 -4.47 32.92 -9.74
N TYR A 281 -4.35 31.75 -9.08
CA TYR A 281 -3.37 31.54 -8.01
C TYR A 281 -1.91 31.48 -8.50
N GLU A 282 -1.68 31.00 -9.72
CA GLU A 282 -0.38 31.08 -10.39
C GLU A 282 0.01 32.55 -10.65
N ALA A 283 -0.90 33.35 -11.20
CA ALA A 283 -0.65 34.75 -11.53
C ALA A 283 -0.53 35.68 -10.31
N GLU A 284 -1.35 35.49 -9.27
CA GLU A 284 -1.36 36.37 -8.08
C GLU A 284 -0.33 35.94 -7.03
N PHE A 285 -0.18 34.63 -6.81
CA PHE A 285 0.63 34.10 -5.71
C PHE A 285 1.89 33.35 -6.16
N GLY A 286 2.11 33.15 -7.46
CA GLY A 286 3.28 32.44 -7.99
C GLY A 286 3.28 30.94 -7.72
N ILE A 287 2.13 30.34 -7.42
CA ILE A 287 2.04 28.92 -7.08
C ILE A 287 2.13 28.09 -8.37
N GLN A 288 3.02 27.10 -8.37
CA GLN A 288 3.28 26.28 -9.55
C GLN A 288 2.11 25.33 -9.84
N LEU A 289 1.83 25.12 -11.13
CA LEU A 289 0.75 24.25 -11.61
C LEU A 289 1.34 23.03 -12.35
N PHE A 290 0.62 21.90 -12.38
CA PHE A 290 0.98 20.77 -13.24
C PHE A 290 -0.25 20.03 -13.79
N ALA A 291 -0.07 19.35 -14.92
CA ALA A 291 -1.10 18.55 -15.56
C ALA A 291 -1.22 17.16 -14.92
N THR A 292 -2.44 16.71 -14.68
CA THR A 292 -2.76 15.35 -14.20
C THR A 292 -4.13 14.93 -14.77
N GLN A 293 -4.37 13.64 -14.91
CA GLN A 293 -5.70 13.08 -15.16
C GLN A 293 -6.42 12.70 -13.86
N ARG A 294 -5.70 12.62 -12.73
CA ARG A 294 -6.15 12.02 -11.45
C ARG A 294 -6.99 10.76 -11.69
N PRO A 295 -6.45 9.76 -12.41
CA PRO A 295 -7.23 8.64 -12.92
C PRO A 295 -7.78 7.81 -11.76
N LEU A 296 -9.06 7.46 -11.85
CA LEU A 296 -9.77 6.59 -10.90
C LEU A 296 -9.79 5.14 -11.37
N TYR A 297 -9.46 4.90 -12.64
CA TYR A 297 -9.43 3.59 -13.29
C TYR A 297 -8.49 3.62 -14.49
N HIS A 298 -8.09 2.45 -15.01
CA HIS A 298 -7.15 2.37 -16.14
C HIS A 298 -7.81 2.68 -17.49
N ASP A 299 -9.04 2.21 -17.70
CA ASP A 299 -9.72 2.22 -19.00
C ASP A 299 -11.18 2.74 -18.88
N PRO A 300 -11.71 3.49 -19.86
CA PRO A 300 -13.07 4.03 -19.81
C PRO A 300 -14.17 2.95 -19.72
N SER A 301 -13.91 1.70 -20.12
CA SER A 301 -14.83 0.57 -19.93
C SER A 301 -15.07 0.24 -18.44
N ARG A 302 -14.17 0.66 -17.54
CA ARG A 302 -14.27 0.42 -16.10
C ARG A 302 -15.30 1.32 -15.38
N LYS A 303 -15.79 2.38 -16.04
CA LYS A 303 -16.77 3.33 -15.48
C LYS A 303 -18.00 2.66 -14.82
N PRO A 304 -18.69 1.68 -15.42
CA PRO A 304 -19.88 1.10 -14.81
C PRO A 304 -19.57 0.38 -13.48
N LEU A 305 -18.41 -0.26 -13.37
CA LEU A 305 -17.96 -0.84 -12.10
C LEU A 305 -17.67 0.26 -11.06
N HIS A 306 -16.97 1.34 -11.48
CA HIS A 306 -16.70 2.50 -10.62
C HIS A 306 -17.98 3.15 -10.08
N ASP A 307 -19.02 3.26 -10.92
CA ASP A 307 -20.33 3.78 -10.51
C ASP A 307 -21.02 2.86 -9.48
N VAL A 308 -20.94 1.53 -9.65
CA VAL A 308 -21.47 0.57 -8.67
C VAL A 308 -20.71 0.64 -7.34
N LEU A 309 -19.38 0.74 -7.38
CA LEU A 309 -18.57 0.93 -6.16
C LEU A 309 -18.94 2.22 -5.43
N THR A 310 -19.15 3.31 -6.18
CA THR A 310 -19.62 4.61 -5.65
C THR A 310 -21.01 4.49 -5.02
N CYS A 311 -21.92 3.74 -5.64
CA CYS A 311 -23.25 3.45 -5.08
C CYS A 311 -23.17 2.68 -3.75
N ILE A 312 -22.30 1.66 -3.68
CA ILE A 312 -22.06 0.88 -2.45
C ILE A 312 -21.48 1.76 -1.34
N LEU A 313 -20.49 2.61 -1.66
CA LEU A 313 -19.87 3.56 -0.72
C LEU A 313 -20.90 4.48 -0.07
N HIS A 314 -21.81 5.02 -0.88
CA HIS A 314 -22.86 5.92 -0.43
C HIS A 314 -24.17 5.23 -0.02
N LYS A 315 -24.21 3.89 0.03
CA LYS A 315 -25.39 3.08 0.38
C LYS A 315 -26.65 3.48 -0.38
N THR A 316 -26.52 3.71 -1.68
CA THR A 316 -27.57 4.25 -2.56
C THR A 316 -27.70 3.44 -3.84
N THR A 317 -28.78 3.60 -4.59
CA THR A 317 -28.94 2.94 -5.90
C THR A 317 -28.37 3.80 -7.04
N LEU A 318 -28.09 3.18 -8.20
CA LEU A 318 -27.63 3.90 -9.40
C LEU A 318 -28.61 5.00 -9.84
N ARG A 319 -29.91 4.82 -9.57
CA ARG A 319 -30.98 5.79 -9.88
C ARG A 319 -30.94 7.02 -8.96
N GLU A 320 -30.48 6.86 -7.72
CA GLU A 320 -30.51 7.89 -6.67
C GLU A 320 -29.13 8.55 -6.44
N ALA A 321 -28.05 7.92 -6.93
CA ALA A 321 -26.70 8.41 -6.74
C ALA A 321 -26.50 9.85 -7.24
N ALA A 322 -27.19 10.23 -8.32
CA ALA A 322 -27.23 11.59 -8.87
C ALA A 322 -25.81 12.18 -9.05
N THR A 323 -25.53 13.34 -8.44
CA THR A 323 -24.23 14.03 -8.54
C THR A 323 -23.07 13.36 -7.79
N ARG A 324 -23.29 12.21 -7.15
CA ARG A 324 -22.22 11.40 -6.55
C ARG A 324 -21.42 10.62 -7.59
N LEU A 325 -22.02 10.31 -8.73
CA LEU A 325 -21.34 9.63 -9.83
C LEU A 325 -20.45 10.61 -10.60
N THR A 326 -19.33 10.12 -11.12
CA THR A 326 -18.53 10.90 -12.08
C THR A 326 -19.34 11.16 -13.35
N LEU A 327 -19.35 12.41 -13.83
CA LEU A 327 -20.27 12.85 -14.91
C LEU A 327 -20.02 12.17 -16.26
N ASN A 328 -18.81 11.67 -16.51
CA ASN A 328 -18.40 11.03 -17.75
C ASN A 328 -17.27 10.01 -17.49
N ARG A 329 -16.67 9.45 -18.54
CA ARG A 329 -15.67 8.38 -18.47
C ARG A 329 -14.22 8.88 -18.40
N GLU A 330 -14.00 10.18 -18.24
CA GLU A 330 -12.73 10.83 -18.60
C GLU A 330 -11.58 10.61 -17.60
N ARG A 331 -11.88 10.07 -16.41
CA ARG A 331 -10.90 9.84 -15.33
C ARG A 331 -10.16 8.51 -15.50
N TYR A 332 -9.67 8.25 -16.71
CA TYR A 332 -8.90 7.07 -17.09
C TYR A 332 -7.44 7.39 -17.46
N ILE A 333 -6.61 6.35 -17.66
CA ILE A 333 -5.25 6.49 -18.20
C ILE A 333 -5.33 6.74 -19.73
N LYS A 334 -5.30 8.02 -20.09
CA LYS A 334 -5.16 8.51 -21.47
C LYS A 334 -3.78 8.16 -22.06
N THR A 335 -3.55 8.44 -23.34
CA THR A 335 -2.19 8.42 -23.91
C THR A 335 -1.51 9.80 -23.74
N PRO A 336 -0.17 9.88 -23.74
CA PRO A 336 0.55 11.16 -23.68
C PRO A 336 0.15 12.13 -24.80
N GLU A 337 -0.18 11.65 -26.00
CA GLU A 337 -0.63 12.48 -27.12
C GLU A 337 -2.00 13.11 -26.84
N GLN A 338 -2.94 12.36 -26.25
CA GLN A 338 -4.23 12.90 -25.81
C GLN A 338 -4.04 13.97 -24.71
N ILE A 339 -3.07 13.77 -23.81
CA ILE A 339 -2.76 14.72 -22.73
C ILE A 339 -2.10 15.99 -23.28
N ALA A 340 -1.12 15.84 -24.19
CA ALA A 340 -0.52 16.96 -24.90
C ALA A 340 -1.59 17.77 -25.66
N PHE A 341 -2.53 17.12 -26.35
CA PHE A 341 -3.64 17.79 -27.01
C PHE A 341 -4.57 18.54 -26.03
N LEU A 342 -4.90 17.95 -24.87
CA LEU A 342 -5.71 18.60 -23.83
C LEU A 342 -5.02 19.84 -23.24
N PHE A 343 -3.69 19.79 -23.11
CA PHE A 343 -2.87 20.85 -22.51
C PHE A 343 -2.06 21.66 -23.54
N ARG A 344 -2.44 21.63 -24.83
CA ARG A 344 -1.72 22.32 -25.92
C ARG A 344 -1.51 23.83 -25.74
N GLU A 345 -2.39 24.49 -24.98
CA GLU A 345 -2.31 25.91 -24.62
C GLU A 345 -1.31 26.19 -23.47
N ARG A 346 -0.91 25.14 -22.74
CA ARG A 346 -0.05 25.15 -21.56
C ARG A 346 0.81 23.87 -21.48
N PRO A 347 1.69 23.62 -22.48
CA PRO A 347 2.51 22.41 -22.53
C PRO A 347 3.54 22.34 -21.37
N ASP A 348 3.86 23.48 -20.76
CA ASP A 348 4.68 23.60 -19.56
C ASP A 348 4.09 22.83 -18.36
N LEU A 349 2.77 22.68 -18.28
CA LEU A 349 2.10 21.90 -17.23
C LEU A 349 2.33 20.39 -17.39
N VAL A 350 2.46 19.92 -18.64
CA VAL A 350 2.80 18.53 -18.96
C VAL A 350 4.28 18.30 -18.62
N ALA A 351 5.16 19.20 -19.06
CA ALA A 351 6.59 19.16 -18.75
C ALA A 351 6.88 19.22 -17.23
N ARG A 352 6.07 19.95 -16.45
CA ARG A 352 6.18 20.02 -14.98
C ARG A 352 6.07 18.66 -14.31
N THR A 353 5.34 17.70 -14.89
CA THR A 353 5.24 16.36 -14.31
C THR A 353 6.60 15.65 -14.25
N LEU A 354 7.43 15.84 -15.27
CA LEU A 354 8.80 15.33 -15.30
C LEU A 354 9.73 16.09 -14.35
N GLU A 355 9.52 17.40 -14.19
CA GLU A 355 10.27 18.22 -13.21
C GLU A 355 10.00 17.72 -11.78
N ILE A 356 8.73 17.57 -11.40
CA ILE A 356 8.32 17.05 -10.09
C ILE A 356 8.88 15.63 -9.88
N ALA A 357 8.74 14.75 -10.88
CA ALA A 357 9.25 13.38 -10.80
C ALA A 357 10.78 13.31 -10.65
N LYS A 358 11.54 14.25 -11.24
CA LYS A 358 13.00 14.38 -11.03
C LYS A 358 13.36 14.76 -9.59
N ARG A 359 12.49 15.47 -8.85
CA ARG A 359 12.69 15.80 -7.42
C ARG A 359 12.49 14.58 -6.52
N VAL A 360 11.69 13.59 -6.94
CA VAL A 360 11.46 12.36 -6.19
C VAL A 360 12.60 11.37 -6.45
N LYS A 361 13.38 11.10 -5.40
CA LYS A 361 14.47 10.12 -5.37
C LYS A 361 14.11 8.83 -4.64
N PHE A 362 13.06 8.86 -3.82
CA PHE A 362 12.64 7.71 -3.04
C PHE A 362 12.29 6.49 -3.89
N SER A 363 12.82 5.33 -3.52
CA SER A 363 12.43 4.03 -4.06
C SER A 363 12.11 3.03 -2.95
N LEU A 364 11.16 2.12 -3.21
CA LEU A 364 10.84 1.04 -2.28
C LEU A 364 12.00 0.03 -2.12
N THR A 365 13.00 0.02 -3.02
CA THR A 365 14.26 -0.75 -2.79
C THR A 365 15.05 -0.28 -1.56
N GLU A 366 14.86 0.96 -1.11
CA GLU A 366 15.53 1.50 0.07
C GLU A 366 14.96 0.96 1.38
N LEU A 367 13.80 0.30 1.33
CA LEU A 367 13.15 -0.33 2.47
C LEU A 367 13.70 -1.74 2.66
N ARG A 368 14.64 -1.87 3.60
CA ARG A 368 15.10 -3.16 4.13
C ARG A 368 14.50 -3.40 5.50
N TYR A 369 14.06 -4.62 5.76
CA TYR A 369 13.65 -5.02 7.10
C TYR A 369 14.86 -4.92 8.04
N ARG A 370 14.64 -4.44 9.26
CA ARG A 370 15.65 -4.40 10.32
C ARG A 370 15.03 -5.07 11.53
N TYR A 371 15.62 -6.18 11.95
CA TYR A 371 15.20 -6.89 13.14
C TYR A 371 15.64 -6.14 14.41
N PRO A 372 14.95 -6.27 15.55
CA PRO A 372 15.35 -5.62 16.79
C PRO A 372 16.68 -6.19 17.32
N GLN A 373 17.61 -5.32 17.71
CA GLN A 373 18.90 -5.70 18.31
C GLN A 373 18.96 -5.46 19.82
N GLU A 374 17.83 -5.08 20.45
CA GLU A 374 17.76 -4.56 21.82
C GLU A 374 18.12 -5.59 22.90
N ASN A 375 18.04 -6.89 22.59
CA ASN A 375 18.26 -7.99 23.54
C ASN A 375 19.65 -8.66 23.44
N LEU A 376 20.53 -8.20 22.55
CA LEU A 376 21.88 -8.76 22.44
C LEU A 376 22.68 -8.56 23.75
N PRO A 377 23.32 -9.61 24.30
CA PRO A 377 24.15 -9.45 25.49
C PRO A 377 25.29 -8.45 25.28
N LYS A 378 25.55 -7.60 26.27
CA LYS A 378 26.56 -6.54 26.20
C LYS A 378 27.91 -7.07 25.69
N GLY A 379 28.38 -6.47 24.58
CA GLY A 379 29.68 -6.78 23.98
C GLY A 379 29.71 -7.99 23.05
N LYS A 380 28.55 -8.56 22.67
CA LYS A 380 28.46 -9.61 21.65
C LYS A 380 27.79 -9.10 20.38
N THR A 381 28.26 -9.60 19.24
CA THR A 381 27.57 -9.47 17.95
C THR A 381 26.49 -10.54 17.79
N ALA A 382 25.53 -10.31 16.89
CA ALA A 382 24.49 -11.29 16.56
C ALA A 382 25.06 -12.66 16.09
N PRO A 383 26.05 -12.76 15.18
CA PRO A 383 26.66 -14.05 14.82
C PRO A 383 27.34 -14.78 15.99
N GLU A 384 28.04 -14.08 16.87
CA GLU A 384 28.64 -14.70 18.07
C GLU A 384 27.57 -15.25 19.02
N TYR A 385 26.51 -14.48 19.26
CA TYR A 385 25.43 -14.88 20.17
C TYR A 385 24.59 -16.02 19.59
N LEU A 386 24.25 -15.96 18.30
CA LEU A 386 23.56 -17.06 17.60
C LEU A 386 24.37 -18.36 17.67
N ARG A 387 25.69 -18.29 17.43
CA ARG A 387 26.58 -19.46 17.53
C ARG A 387 26.57 -20.07 18.93
N GLU A 388 26.66 -19.26 19.98
CA GLU A 388 26.56 -19.75 21.37
C GLU A 388 25.21 -20.42 21.67
N LEU A 389 24.09 -19.84 21.18
CA LEU A 389 22.76 -20.41 21.33
C LEU A 389 22.63 -21.77 20.60
N VAL A 390 23.19 -21.88 19.39
CA VAL A 390 23.24 -23.12 18.62
C VAL A 390 24.13 -24.16 19.29
N GLU A 391 25.30 -23.80 19.82
CA GLU A 391 26.18 -24.72 20.55
C GLU A 391 25.50 -25.28 21.81
N LYS A 392 24.82 -24.43 22.59
CA LYS A 392 23.96 -24.85 23.71
C LYS A 392 22.83 -25.79 23.23
N GLY A 393 22.19 -25.45 22.11
CA GLY A 393 21.16 -26.26 21.47
C GLY A 393 21.66 -27.64 21.00
N VAL A 394 22.90 -27.73 20.49
CA VAL A 394 23.56 -28.98 20.11
C VAL A 394 23.81 -29.86 21.34
N GLN A 395 24.27 -29.29 22.46
CA GLN A 395 24.41 -30.05 23.70
C GLN A 395 23.06 -30.54 24.24
N TRP A 396 22.01 -29.73 24.13
CA TRP A 396 20.65 -30.12 24.54
C TRP A 396 20.06 -31.24 23.67
N ARG A 397 20.12 -31.13 22.33
CA ARG A 397 19.52 -32.10 21.39
C ARG A 397 20.35 -33.38 21.21
N TYR A 398 21.68 -33.26 21.19
CA TYR A 398 22.59 -34.36 20.83
C TYR A 398 23.53 -34.80 21.98
N GLY A 399 23.42 -34.19 23.18
CA GLY A 399 24.32 -34.46 24.31
C GLY A 399 24.41 -35.93 24.73
N GLU A 400 23.29 -36.65 24.76
CA GLU A 400 23.28 -38.09 25.06
C GLU A 400 24.02 -38.92 24.00
N GLN A 401 23.87 -38.58 22.72
CA GLN A 401 24.58 -39.24 21.62
C GLN A 401 26.09 -38.90 21.65
N ILE A 402 26.44 -37.67 22.02
CA ILE A 402 27.83 -37.25 22.25
C ILE A 402 28.45 -38.02 23.41
N ALA A 403 27.72 -38.22 24.51
CA ALA A 403 28.16 -39.02 25.66
C ALA A 403 28.33 -40.50 25.29
N ARG A 404 27.34 -41.08 24.60
CA ARG A 404 27.38 -42.46 24.08
C ARG A 404 28.54 -42.70 23.12
N ALA A 405 28.78 -41.79 22.18
CA ALA A 405 29.90 -41.88 21.24
C ALA A 405 31.27 -41.86 21.95
N LYS A 406 31.37 -41.20 23.11
CA LYS A 406 32.60 -41.19 23.94
C LYS A 406 32.78 -42.52 24.69
N SER A 407 31.72 -43.05 25.31
CA SER A 407 31.77 -44.25 26.17
C SER A 407 31.88 -45.57 25.41
N LEU A 408 31.41 -45.64 24.15
CA LEU A 408 31.54 -46.85 23.33
C LEU A 408 33.00 -47.29 23.15
N PRO A 409 33.31 -48.61 23.17
CA PRO A 409 34.63 -49.12 22.82
C PRO A 409 34.94 -48.91 21.32
N SER A 410 36.22 -49.00 20.95
CA SER A 410 36.66 -48.84 19.56
C SER A 410 36.09 -49.94 18.67
N GLY A 411 35.13 -49.60 17.82
CA GLY A 411 34.42 -50.53 16.94
C GLY A 411 33.49 -49.82 15.94
N PRO A 412 32.78 -50.57 15.09
CA PRO A 412 31.96 -50.01 14.00
C PRO A 412 30.82 -49.10 14.50
N GLU A 413 30.24 -49.39 15.68
CA GLU A 413 29.19 -48.54 16.27
C GLU A 413 29.72 -47.16 16.68
N LYS A 414 30.89 -47.10 17.33
CA LYS A 414 31.58 -45.84 17.66
C LYS A 414 31.89 -45.01 16.41
N GLN A 415 32.32 -45.68 15.33
CA GLN A 415 32.57 -45.03 14.05
C GLN A 415 31.28 -44.45 13.42
N LYS A 416 30.16 -45.17 13.51
CA LYS A 416 28.85 -44.74 13.02
C LYS A 416 28.32 -43.51 13.78
N GLU A 417 28.36 -43.53 15.11
CA GLU A 417 27.96 -42.39 15.95
C GLU A 417 28.87 -41.18 15.69
N ALA A 418 30.19 -41.37 15.62
CA ALA A 418 31.13 -40.31 15.30
C ALA A 418 31.00 -39.78 13.85
N ALA A 419 30.53 -40.59 12.90
CA ALA A 419 30.19 -40.14 11.54
C ALA A 419 28.91 -39.30 11.54
N PHE A 420 27.87 -39.71 12.27
CA PHE A 420 26.64 -38.93 12.43
C PHE A 420 26.90 -37.58 13.09
N LEU A 421 27.62 -37.54 14.21
CA LEU A 421 27.95 -36.29 14.90
C LEU A 421 28.85 -35.36 14.05
N ARG A 422 29.73 -35.92 13.20
CA ARG A 422 30.47 -35.12 12.20
C ARG A 422 29.55 -34.54 11.11
N LYS A 423 28.52 -35.28 10.68
CA LYS A 423 27.50 -34.76 9.75
C LYS A 423 26.67 -33.64 10.41
N VAL A 424 26.23 -33.83 11.65
CA VAL A 424 25.54 -32.77 12.44
C VAL A 424 26.41 -31.53 12.54
N LYS A 425 27.67 -31.66 12.99
CA LYS A 425 28.57 -30.51 13.13
C LYS A 425 28.80 -29.81 11.78
N LYS A 426 29.08 -30.57 10.71
CA LYS A 426 29.27 -29.97 9.38
C LYS A 426 28.03 -29.16 8.98
N GLN A 427 26.84 -29.75 9.08
CA GLN A 427 25.61 -29.05 8.71
C GLN A 427 25.37 -27.80 9.58
N VAL A 428 25.69 -27.83 10.88
CA VAL A 428 25.62 -26.62 11.74
C VAL A 428 26.54 -25.50 11.21
N GLU A 429 27.78 -25.80 10.83
CA GLU A 429 28.69 -24.78 10.29
C GLU A 429 28.23 -24.28 8.91
N ASP A 430 27.86 -25.18 7.98
CA ASP A 430 27.35 -24.85 6.65
C ASP A 430 26.09 -23.95 6.75
N GLU A 431 25.20 -24.22 7.71
CA GLU A 431 23.99 -23.39 7.96
C GLU A 431 24.33 -22.03 8.59
N LEU A 432 25.22 -21.98 9.59
CA LEU A 432 25.62 -20.73 10.24
C LEU A 432 26.38 -19.79 9.28
N GLU A 433 27.24 -20.34 8.41
CA GLU A 433 27.93 -19.56 7.37
C GLU A 433 26.94 -18.92 6.39
N LEU A 434 25.92 -19.66 5.95
CA LEU A 434 24.89 -19.11 5.06
C LEU A 434 24.01 -18.06 5.75
N ILE A 435 23.62 -18.27 7.01
CA ILE A 435 22.84 -17.30 7.78
C ILE A 435 23.59 -15.98 7.93
N ALA A 436 24.90 -16.05 8.26
CA ALA A 436 25.74 -14.85 8.41
C ALA A 436 25.99 -14.14 7.07
N LYS A 437 26.18 -14.89 5.98
CA LYS A 437 26.33 -14.31 4.63
C LYS A 437 25.07 -13.59 4.13
N LEU A 438 23.90 -13.94 4.66
CA LEU A 438 22.61 -13.35 4.32
C LEU A 438 22.08 -12.36 5.38
N GLU A 439 22.87 -12.05 6.42
CA GLU A 439 22.54 -11.09 7.50
C GLU A 439 21.22 -11.43 8.24
N TYR A 440 20.93 -12.72 8.47
CA TYR A 440 19.69 -13.17 9.12
C TYR A 440 19.82 -13.54 10.60
N GLU A 441 20.95 -13.30 11.26
CA GLU A 441 21.19 -13.72 12.65
C GLU A 441 20.14 -13.18 13.63
N ASP A 442 19.84 -11.88 13.55
CA ASP A 442 18.85 -11.21 14.40
C ASP A 442 17.45 -11.82 14.27
N TYR A 443 17.10 -12.37 13.11
CA TYR A 443 15.82 -13.05 12.88
C TYR A 443 15.72 -14.36 13.67
N PHE A 444 16.75 -15.21 13.59
CA PHE A 444 16.81 -16.46 14.35
C PHE A 444 16.84 -16.22 15.87
N ILE A 445 17.55 -15.17 16.31
CA ILE A 445 17.59 -14.74 17.73
C ILE A 445 16.20 -14.27 18.18
N THR A 446 15.55 -13.37 17.43
CA THR A 446 14.20 -12.87 17.76
C THR A 446 13.19 -14.01 17.89
N LEU A 447 13.18 -14.95 16.95
CA LEU A 447 12.28 -16.11 16.99
C LEU A 447 12.58 -17.03 18.17
N LYS A 448 13.86 -17.22 18.51
CA LYS A 448 14.26 -17.99 19.69
C LYS A 448 13.73 -17.36 20.97
N GLU A 449 13.78 -16.04 21.10
CA GLU A 449 13.26 -15.31 22.26
C GLU A 449 11.73 -15.48 22.38
N ILE A 450 11.00 -15.36 21.27
CA ILE A 450 9.54 -15.59 21.24
C ILE A 450 9.21 -17.04 21.66
N CYS A 451 9.93 -18.05 21.13
CA CYS A 451 9.75 -19.45 21.55
C CYS A 451 10.10 -19.70 23.02
N VAL A 452 11.12 -19.03 23.56
CA VAL A 452 11.48 -19.15 24.99
C VAL A 452 10.38 -18.56 25.86
N PHE A 453 9.91 -17.35 25.55
CA PHE A 453 8.79 -16.71 26.25
C PHE A 453 7.51 -17.57 26.19
N ALA A 454 7.19 -18.13 25.01
CA ALA A 454 6.05 -19.02 24.86
C ALA A 454 6.17 -20.25 25.78
N THR A 455 7.33 -20.93 25.80
CA THR A 455 7.60 -22.04 26.72
C THR A 455 7.47 -21.62 28.19
N GLU A 456 8.05 -20.48 28.60
CA GLU A 456 7.95 -19.94 29.96
C GLU A 456 6.50 -19.62 30.39
N LYS A 457 5.66 -19.23 29.44
CA LYS A 457 4.22 -18.99 29.66
C LYS A 457 3.36 -20.25 29.47
N ASN A 458 3.96 -21.42 29.25
CA ASN A 458 3.25 -22.66 28.90
C ASN A 458 2.29 -22.46 27.72
N ILE A 459 2.69 -21.68 26.71
CA ILE A 459 1.99 -21.55 25.42
C ILE A 459 2.58 -22.63 24.50
N LEU A 460 1.72 -23.49 23.93
CA LEU A 460 2.17 -24.48 22.97
C LEU A 460 2.61 -23.77 21.68
N HIS A 461 3.79 -24.12 21.17
CA HIS A 461 4.31 -23.62 19.90
C HIS A 461 5.01 -24.72 19.09
N GLN A 462 4.99 -24.56 17.76
CA GLN A 462 5.63 -25.49 16.83
C GLN A 462 6.01 -24.78 15.53
N GLY A 463 7.30 -24.71 15.19
CA GLY A 463 7.75 -24.32 13.87
C GLY A 463 7.34 -25.33 12.79
N ARG A 464 6.85 -24.83 11.65
CA ARG A 464 6.38 -25.62 10.50
C ARG A 464 7.15 -25.27 9.21
N GLY A 465 6.67 -25.79 8.07
CA GLY A 465 7.18 -25.42 6.76
C GLY A 465 8.63 -25.87 6.50
N SER A 466 9.35 -25.09 5.70
CA SER A 466 10.72 -25.41 5.29
C SER A 466 11.74 -25.29 6.44
N ALA A 467 11.44 -24.53 7.50
CA ALA A 467 12.29 -24.40 8.70
C ALA A 467 12.61 -25.76 9.36
N ALA A 468 11.77 -26.78 9.18
CA ALA A 468 12.03 -28.15 9.65
C ALA A 468 13.25 -28.82 8.98
N ASN A 469 13.76 -28.27 7.87
CA ASN A 469 14.97 -28.76 7.19
C ASN A 469 16.28 -28.23 7.81
N SER A 470 16.22 -27.26 8.74
CA SER A 470 17.39 -26.61 9.34
C SER A 470 17.78 -27.20 10.70
N VAL A 471 19.05 -27.57 10.85
CA VAL A 471 19.60 -28.03 12.12
C VAL A 471 19.77 -26.87 13.10
N VAL A 472 19.98 -25.64 12.61
CA VAL A 472 19.94 -24.41 13.43
C VAL A 472 18.55 -24.21 14.04
N CYS A 473 17.47 -24.28 13.24
CA CYS A 473 16.10 -24.23 13.77
C CYS A 473 15.81 -25.32 14.81
N TYR A 474 16.28 -26.56 14.57
CA TYR A 474 16.06 -27.69 15.48
C TYR A 474 16.81 -27.56 16.81
N THR A 475 18.06 -27.08 16.77
CA THR A 475 18.93 -26.88 17.96
C THR A 475 18.49 -25.69 18.78
N LEU A 476 18.07 -24.59 18.14
CA LEU A 476 17.40 -23.48 18.81
C LEU A 476 16.03 -23.90 19.41
N GLY A 477 15.43 -24.99 18.93
CA GLY A 477 14.12 -25.45 19.39
C GLY A 477 12.95 -24.67 18.79
N LEU A 478 13.16 -24.02 17.64
CA LEU A 478 12.08 -23.49 16.80
C LEU A 478 11.30 -24.64 16.17
N THR A 479 11.99 -25.74 15.84
CA THR A 479 11.39 -26.96 15.28
C THR A 479 11.68 -28.19 16.14
N SER A 480 10.83 -29.21 16.01
CA SER A 480 10.87 -30.45 16.81
C SER A 480 11.40 -31.66 16.03
N VAL A 481 11.75 -31.47 14.77
CA VAL A 481 12.17 -32.52 13.82
C VAL A 481 13.68 -32.45 13.61
N ASP A 482 14.38 -33.57 13.78
CA ASP A 482 15.82 -33.69 13.49
C ASP A 482 16.04 -33.85 11.97
N PRO A 483 16.57 -32.83 11.27
CA PRO A 483 16.76 -32.90 9.82
C PRO A 483 17.92 -33.81 9.42
N VAL A 484 18.93 -33.98 10.28
CA VAL A 484 20.15 -34.73 9.96
C VAL A 484 19.85 -36.23 9.94
N LYS A 485 19.02 -36.69 10.89
CA LYS A 485 18.51 -38.06 10.99
C LYS A 485 17.52 -38.41 9.88
N LEU A 486 16.67 -37.47 9.47
CA LEU A 486 15.72 -37.68 8.37
C LEU A 486 16.31 -37.43 6.96
N GLY A 487 17.51 -36.84 6.87
CA GLY A 487 18.15 -36.54 5.58
C GLY A 487 17.50 -35.37 4.84
N LEU A 488 16.93 -34.41 5.56
CA LEU A 488 16.29 -33.24 4.99
C LEU A 488 17.33 -32.27 4.38
N LEU A 489 16.91 -31.54 3.34
CA LEU A 489 17.78 -30.68 2.54
C LEU A 489 17.63 -29.21 2.96
N PHE A 490 18.64 -28.65 3.64
CA PHE A 490 18.66 -27.26 4.07
C PHE A 490 18.47 -26.25 2.91
N GLY A 491 19.00 -26.54 1.72
CA GLY A 491 18.82 -25.70 0.52
C GLY A 491 17.37 -25.55 0.03
N ARG A 492 16.40 -26.25 0.63
CA ARG A 492 14.95 -26.02 0.43
C ARG A 492 14.37 -24.95 1.36
N PHE A 493 15.13 -24.53 2.36
CA PHE A 493 14.74 -23.52 3.36
C PHE A 493 15.46 -22.20 3.13
N LEU A 494 16.78 -22.25 2.96
CA LEU A 494 17.60 -21.07 2.71
C LEU A 494 18.60 -21.37 1.58
N SER A 495 18.66 -20.49 0.58
CA SER A 495 19.68 -20.55 -0.47
C SER A 495 20.02 -19.15 -0.99
N GLU A 496 21.27 -18.95 -1.39
CA GLU A 496 21.75 -17.67 -1.94
C GLU A 496 21.01 -17.29 -3.23
N GLU A 497 20.74 -18.27 -4.08
CA GLU A 497 20.12 -18.12 -5.40
C GLU A 497 18.68 -17.57 -5.36
N ARG A 498 17.98 -17.68 -4.22
CA ARG A 498 16.57 -17.26 -4.10
C ARG A 498 16.39 -15.79 -3.79
N ALA A 499 17.34 -15.13 -3.12
CA ALA A 499 17.26 -13.73 -2.70
C ALA A 499 15.95 -13.33 -1.97
N GLU A 500 15.26 -14.32 -1.38
CA GLU A 500 14.03 -14.17 -0.60
C GLU A 500 14.35 -14.46 0.88
N PRO A 501 13.81 -13.68 1.84
CA PRO A 501 13.99 -13.97 3.26
C PRO A 501 13.43 -15.35 3.64
N PRO A 502 14.09 -16.10 4.55
CA PRO A 502 13.59 -17.38 5.03
C PRO A 502 12.25 -17.19 5.74
N ASP A 503 11.27 -18.01 5.38
CA ASP A 503 9.97 -18.04 6.04
C ASP A 503 10.00 -19.07 7.18
N ILE A 504 10.12 -18.59 8.43
CA ILE A 504 10.06 -19.40 9.65
C ILE A 504 8.71 -19.17 10.31
N ASP A 505 7.71 -19.89 9.80
CA ASP A 505 6.39 -19.98 10.40
C ASP A 505 6.44 -20.74 11.74
N ILE A 506 6.03 -20.08 12.82
CA ILE A 506 5.82 -20.69 14.14
C ILE A 506 4.33 -20.62 14.46
N ASP A 507 3.70 -21.78 14.61
CA ASP A 507 2.34 -21.89 15.11
C ASP A 507 2.32 -21.76 16.63
N PHE A 508 1.32 -21.05 17.15
CA PHE A 508 1.04 -20.89 18.57
C PHE A 508 -0.40 -21.33 18.88
N GLU A 509 -0.64 -21.73 20.11
CA GLU A 509 -1.97 -22.00 20.68
C GLU A 509 -2.98 -20.89 20.34
N HIS A 510 -4.12 -21.25 19.74
CA HIS A 510 -5.05 -20.28 19.12
C HIS A 510 -5.54 -19.18 20.08
N GLU A 511 -5.88 -19.54 21.32
CA GLU A 511 -6.44 -18.62 22.32
C GLU A 511 -5.37 -17.67 22.90
N ARG A 512 -4.09 -17.89 22.58
CA ARG A 512 -2.93 -17.23 23.20
C ARG A 512 -1.87 -16.77 22.18
N ARG A 513 -2.29 -16.59 20.93
CA ARG A 513 -1.50 -16.09 19.79
C ARG A 513 -1.49 -14.56 19.72
#